data_AF-A0A366JVE7-F1
#
_entry.id   AF-A0A366JVE7-F1
#
_cell.length_a   1.000
_cell.length_b   1.000
_cell.length_c   1.000
_cell.angle_alpha   90.00
_cell.angle_beta   90.00
_cell.angle_gamma   90.00
#
_symmetry.space_group_name_H-M   'P 1'
#
loop_
_entity.id
_entity.type
_entity.pdbx_description
1 polymer ?
#
loop_
_entity_poly.entity_id
_entity_poly.type
_entity_poly.pdbx_seq_one_letter_code
_entity_poly.pdbx_strand_id
1 'polypeptide(L)'
;MEFLPREQVISALQEPFHSYLDKYGIDDIGIFEEEGQDHQCYIGYTVKKAGKTYHVHSPFIKDDSGGLSPAKNEWTIESDEPDSNDRRGFNNIDQALQEL
;
A
#
# COMPACT_ATOMS: atom_id res chain seq x y z
N MET A 1 4.48 12.82 15.63
CA MET A 1 4.27 12.19 14.32
C MET A 1 5.12 12.94 13.33
N GLU A 2 5.98 12.25 12.60
CA GLU A 2 6.77 12.86 11.52
C GLU A 2 5.91 12.84 10.26
N PHE A 3 5.70 14.01 9.66
CA PHE A 3 4.95 14.14 8.41
C PHE A 3 5.95 14.26 7.28
N LEU A 4 5.89 13.31 6.35
CA LEU A 4 6.73 13.28 5.16
C LEU A 4 5.93 13.85 3.98
N PRO A 5 6.56 14.63 3.09
CA PRO A 5 5.86 15.09 1.90
C PRO A 5 5.44 13.89 1.05
N ARG A 6 4.27 13.99 0.41
CA ARG A 6 3.71 12.93 -0.43
C ARG A 6 4.72 12.32 -1.39
N GLU A 7 5.47 13.17 -2.09
CA GLU A 7 6.48 12.70 -3.06
C GLU A 7 7.57 11.83 -2.43
N GLN A 8 7.99 12.10 -1.20
CA GLN A 8 8.97 11.25 -0.50
C GLN A 8 8.38 9.89 -0.13
N VAL A 9 7.13 9.86 0.33
CA VAL A 9 6.44 8.59 0.64
C VAL A 9 6.31 7.74 -0.62
N ILE A 10 5.84 8.34 -1.71
CA ILE A 10 5.66 7.66 -2.99
C ILE A 10 7.00 7.18 -3.55
N SER A 11 8.04 8.03 -3.53
CA SER A 11 9.38 7.64 -3.99
C SER A 11 9.96 6.48 -3.18
N ALA A 12 9.74 6.46 -1.86
CA ALA A 12 10.19 5.37 -1.00
C ALA A 12 9.46 4.05 -1.30
N LEU A 13 8.17 4.11 -1.64
CA LEU A 13 7.40 2.94 -2.08
C LEU A 13 7.85 2.44 -3.46
N GLN A 14 8.25 3.35 -4.37
CA GLN A 14 8.70 2.98 -5.72
C GLN A 14 10.07 2.32 -5.75
N GLU A 15 10.97 2.67 -4.82
CA GLU A 15 12.34 2.14 -4.76
C GLU A 15 12.42 0.60 -4.80
N PRO A 16 11.64 -0.16 -4.00
CA PRO A 16 11.69 -1.62 -4.01
C PRO A 16 10.89 -2.31 -5.13
N PHE A 17 10.23 -1.59 -6.05
CA PHE A 17 9.33 -2.19 -7.05
C PHE A 17 9.96 -3.36 -7.80
N HIS A 18 11.15 -3.16 -8.36
CA HIS A 18 11.82 -4.19 -9.15
C HIS A 18 12.18 -5.43 -8.30
N SER A 19 12.61 -5.21 -7.06
CA SER A 19 12.91 -6.28 -6.11
C SER A 19 11.66 -7.08 -5.75
N TYR A 20 10.50 -6.44 -5.63
CA TYR A 20 9.24 -7.12 -5.33
C TYR A 20 8.72 -7.94 -6.50
N LEU A 21 8.87 -7.45 -7.74
CA LEU A 21 8.53 -8.21 -8.94
C LEU A 21 9.26 -9.56 -8.97
N ASP A 22 10.58 -9.55 -8.77
CA ASP A 22 11.40 -10.78 -8.81
C ASP A 22 11.18 -11.67 -7.56
N LYS A 23 11.22 -11.09 -6.36
CA LYS A 23 11.14 -11.82 -5.08
C LYS A 23 9.80 -12.54 -4.87
N TYR A 24 8.71 -11.93 -5.29
CA TYR A 24 7.34 -12.43 -5.04
C TYR A 24 6.64 -12.96 -6.29
N GLY A 25 7.30 -12.91 -7.46
CA GLY A 25 6.70 -13.31 -8.72
C GLY A 25 5.46 -12.48 -9.06
N ILE A 26 5.55 -11.17 -8.83
CA ILE A 26 4.48 -10.22 -9.17
C ILE A 26 4.60 -9.88 -10.66
N ASP A 27 3.48 -9.86 -11.38
CA ASP A 27 3.45 -9.54 -12.81
C ASP A 27 3.64 -8.03 -13.04
N ASP A 28 2.99 -7.20 -12.22
CA ASP A 28 3.03 -5.74 -12.31
C ASP A 28 2.80 -5.12 -10.92
N ILE A 29 3.52 -4.05 -10.61
CA ILE A 29 3.38 -3.32 -9.35
C ILE A 29 3.31 -1.82 -9.61
N GLY A 30 2.30 -1.17 -9.05
CA GLY A 30 2.05 0.26 -9.15
C GLY A 30 1.79 0.87 -7.78
N ILE A 31 1.73 2.19 -7.72
CA ILE A 31 1.36 2.90 -6.49
C ILE A 31 -0.16 2.94 -6.36
N PHE A 32 -0.65 2.62 -5.16
CA PHE A 32 -2.03 2.81 -4.77
C PHE A 32 -2.14 4.02 -3.84
N GLU A 33 -3.09 4.91 -4.12
CA GLU A 33 -3.43 6.06 -3.29
C GLU A 33 -4.93 6.27 -3.34
N GLU A 34 -5.56 6.31 -2.18
CA GLU A 34 -6.99 6.57 -2.03
C GLU A 34 -7.21 7.60 -0.91
N GLU A 35 -8.00 8.64 -1.20
CA GLU A 35 -8.39 9.61 -0.18
C GLU A 35 -9.60 9.08 0.60
N GLY A 36 -9.43 8.96 1.92
CA GLY A 36 -10.48 8.59 2.86
C GLY A 36 -11.22 9.79 3.43
N GLN A 37 -11.98 9.56 4.50
CA GLN A 37 -12.68 10.63 5.23
C GLN A 37 -11.77 11.26 6.29
N ASP A 38 -12.00 12.54 6.60
CA ASP A 38 -11.40 13.24 7.74
C ASP A 38 -9.86 13.15 7.78
N HIS A 39 -9.21 13.67 6.73
CA HIS A 39 -7.75 13.69 6.57
C HIS A 39 -7.07 12.31 6.51
N GLN A 40 -7.85 11.23 6.43
CA GLN A 40 -7.29 9.89 6.22
C GLN A 40 -7.02 9.69 4.73
N CYS A 41 -5.93 9.00 4.43
CA CYS A 41 -5.71 8.44 3.12
C CYS A 41 -5.09 7.05 3.25
N TYR A 42 -5.26 6.23 2.23
CA TYR A 42 -4.67 4.91 2.15
C TYR A 42 -3.61 4.93 1.07
N ILE A 43 -2.40 4.52 1.42
CA ILE A 43 -1.27 4.53 0.49
C ILE A 43 -0.58 3.18 0.52
N GLY A 44 -0.18 2.71 -0.66
CA GLY A 44 0.57 1.49 -0.81
C GLY A 44 0.76 1.12 -2.26
N TYR A 45 0.40 -0.11 -2.59
CA TYR A 45 0.70 -0.75 -3.87
C TYR A 45 -0.54 -1.33 -4.52
N THR A 46 -0.64 -1.16 -5.83
CA THR A 46 -1.50 -1.98 -6.68
C THR A 46 -0.65 -3.10 -7.24
N VAL A 47 -0.93 -4.33 -6.86
CA VAL A 47 -0.15 -5.52 -7.22
C VAL A 47 -0.99 -6.38 -8.16
N LYS A 48 -0.45 -6.71 -9.33
CA LYS A 48 -1.05 -7.70 -10.24
C LYS A 48 -0.27 -8.98 -10.18
N LYS A 49 -0.95 -10.08 -9.89
CA LYS A 49 -0.34 -11.41 -9.79
C LYS A 49 -1.31 -12.46 -10.29
N ALA A 50 -0.86 -13.34 -11.18
CA ALA A 50 -1.65 -14.42 -11.77
C ALA A 50 -2.96 -13.94 -12.41
N GLY A 51 -2.94 -12.75 -13.02
CA GLY A 51 -4.11 -12.13 -13.66
C GLY A 51 -5.13 -11.51 -12.69
N LYS A 52 -4.84 -11.48 -11.38
CA LYS A 52 -5.66 -10.82 -10.35
C LYS A 52 -5.02 -9.53 -9.88
N THR A 53 -5.83 -8.57 -9.45
CA THR A 53 -5.37 -7.28 -8.92
C THR A 53 -5.65 -7.20 -7.42
N TYR A 54 -4.63 -6.81 -6.67
CA TYR A 54 -4.66 -6.65 -5.22
C TYR A 54 -4.22 -5.24 -4.85
N HIS A 55 -4.95 -4.59 -3.95
CA HIS A 55 -4.57 -3.32 -3.34
C HIS A 55 -3.97 -3.60 -1.97
N VAL A 56 -2.67 -3.36 -1.82
CA VAL A 56 -1.96 -3.54 -0.56
C VAL A 56 -1.64 -2.17 0.01
N HIS A 57 -2.35 -1.74 1.05
CA HIS A 57 -2.23 -0.37 1.55
C HIS A 57 -2.19 -0.30 3.07
N SER A 58 -1.73 0.85 3.56
CA SER A 58 -1.70 1.21 4.97
C SER A 58 -2.38 2.56 5.16
N PRO A 59 -3.07 2.79 6.29
CA PRO A 59 -3.69 4.08 6.57
C PRO A 59 -2.65 5.13 6.97
N PHE A 60 -2.76 6.31 6.37
CA PHE A 60 -2.00 7.52 6.65
C PHE A 60 -2.94 8.66 7.05
N ILE A 61 -2.40 9.60 7.83
CA ILE A 61 -3.04 10.87 8.16
C ILE A 61 -2.32 11.97 7.38
N LYS A 62 -3.09 12.79 6.68
CA LYS A 62 -2.63 13.96 5.94
C LYS A 62 -2.74 15.20 6.81
N ASP A 63 -1.72 16.04 6.85
CA ASP A 63 -1.81 17.36 7.51
C ASP A 63 -2.28 18.45 6.53
N ASP A 64 -2.61 19.64 7.06
CA ASP A 64 -3.02 20.81 6.27
C ASP A 64 -2.01 21.22 5.18
N SER A 65 -0.72 20.90 5.38
CA SER A 65 0.36 21.16 4.42
C SER A 65 0.50 20.07 3.34
N GLY A 66 -0.31 19.01 3.41
CA GLY A 66 -0.28 17.87 2.50
C GLY A 66 0.82 16.85 2.78
N GLY A 67 1.47 16.92 3.93
CA GLY A 67 2.36 15.88 4.44
C GLY A 67 1.58 14.69 4.97
N LEU A 68 2.23 13.54 5.02
CA LEU A 68 1.63 12.25 5.34
C LEU A 68 2.37 11.62 6.52
N SER A 69 1.63 11.08 7.46
CA SER A 69 2.18 10.28 8.56
C SER A 69 1.42 8.97 8.68
N PRO A 70 2.08 7.82 8.87
CA PRO A 70 1.39 6.55 9.05
C PRO A 70 0.47 6.62 10.27
N ALA A 71 -0.82 6.37 10.07
CA ALA A 71 -1.83 6.35 11.13
C ALA A 71 -1.71 5.08 11.97
N LYS A 72 -1.42 3.96 11.30
CA LYS A 72 -1.25 2.64 11.90
C LYS A 72 -0.15 1.89 11.15
N ASN A 73 0.72 1.19 11.88
CA ASN A 73 1.69 0.27 11.29
C ASN A 73 1.02 -1.08 10.98
N GLU A 74 0.02 -1.05 10.11
CA GLU A 74 -0.72 -2.23 9.67
C GLU A 74 -1.03 -2.11 8.19
N TRP A 75 -0.68 -3.15 7.45
CA TRP A 75 -1.00 -3.29 6.05
C TRP A 75 -2.25 -4.16 5.87
N THR A 76 -3.03 -3.81 4.86
CA THR A 76 -4.24 -4.50 4.43
C THR A 76 -4.07 -4.90 2.98
N ILE A 77 -4.53 -6.10 2.65
CA ILE A 77 -4.64 -6.60 1.29
C ILE A 77 -6.12 -6.69 0.96
N GLU A 78 -6.53 -5.95 -0.06
CA GLU A 78 -7.85 -6.04 -0.67
C GLU A 78 -7.69 -6.60 -2.07
N SER A 79 -8.63 -7.41 -2.54
CA SER A 79 -8.64 -7.86 -3.93
C SER A 79 -9.89 -7.35 -4.61
N ASP A 80 -9.80 -7.09 -5.91
CA ASP A 80 -10.95 -6.65 -6.71
C ASP A 80 -12.03 -7.74 -6.89
N GLU A 81 -11.78 -8.97 -6.42
CA GLU A 81 -12.76 -10.06 -6.48
C GLU A 81 -13.91 -9.86 -5.47
N PRO A 82 -15.18 -9.95 -5.89
CA PRO A 82 -16.35 -9.60 -5.06
C PRO A 82 -16.61 -10.55 -3.87
N ASP A 83 -15.97 -11.71 -3.82
CA ASP A 83 -16.11 -12.71 -2.75
C ASP A 83 -14.88 -12.79 -1.84
N SER A 84 -13.86 -11.98 -2.12
CA SER A 84 -12.62 -12.02 -1.36
C SER A 84 -12.72 -11.10 -0.16
N ASN A 85 -12.36 -11.63 1.01
CA ASN A 85 -12.33 -10.83 2.24
C ASN A 85 -11.01 -10.08 2.36
N ASP A 86 -11.07 -8.84 2.80
CA ASP A 86 -9.88 -8.04 3.14
C ASP A 86 -9.03 -8.78 4.17
N ARG A 87 -7.74 -8.92 3.86
CA ARG A 87 -6.78 -9.53 4.78
C ARG A 87 -6.03 -8.38 5.47
N ARG A 88 -6.22 -8.24 6.77
CA ARG A 88 -5.65 -7.16 7.59
C ARG A 88 -4.71 -7.73 8.66
N GLY A 89 -3.88 -6.87 9.25
CA GLY A 89 -3.02 -7.25 10.40
C GLY A 89 -1.56 -7.52 10.04
N PHE A 90 -1.13 -7.17 8.83
CA PHE A 90 0.26 -7.34 8.41
C PHE A 90 1.13 -6.23 8.99
N ASN A 91 2.21 -6.57 9.69
CA ASN A 91 3.02 -5.57 10.39
C ASN A 91 3.96 -4.79 9.44
N ASN A 92 4.15 -5.30 8.22
CA ASN A 92 4.98 -4.72 7.19
C ASN A 92 4.54 -5.19 5.81
N ILE A 93 5.02 -4.48 4.78
CA ILE A 93 4.69 -4.76 3.39
C ILE A 93 5.18 -6.14 2.93
N ASP A 94 6.39 -6.58 3.34
CA ASP A 94 6.92 -7.89 2.95
C ASP A 94 6.01 -9.04 3.40
N GLN A 95 5.43 -8.97 4.60
CA GLN A 95 4.43 -9.94 5.09
C GLN A 95 3.17 -9.93 4.23
N ALA A 96 2.69 -8.75 3.83
CA ALA A 96 1.51 -8.65 2.98
C ALA A 96 1.78 -9.20 1.57
N LEU A 97 2.90 -8.83 0.95
CA LEU A 97 3.28 -9.30 -0.39
C LEU A 97 3.57 -10.80 -0.44
N GLN A 98 4.06 -11.39 0.65
CA GLN A 98 4.28 -12.84 0.73
C GLN A 98 2.98 -13.65 0.73
N GLU A 99 1.86 -13.03 1.14
CA GLU A 99 0.55 -13.69 1.24
C GLU A 99 -0.29 -13.58 -0.05
N LEU A 100 0.14 -12.75 -1.01
CA LEU A 100 -0.33 -12.72 -2.40
C LEU A 100 0.24 -13.92 -3.16
#